data_AF-A0A4D6WNE3-F1
#
_entry.id   AF-A0A4D6WNE3-F1
#
_cell.length_a   1.000
_cell.length_b   1.000
_cell.length_c   1.000
_cell.angle_alpha   90.00
_cell.angle_beta   90.00
_cell.angle_gamma   90.00
#
_symmetry.space_group_name_H-M   'P 1'
#
loop_
_entity.id
_entity.type
_entity.pdbx_description
1 polymer ?
#
loop_
_entity_poly.entity_id
_entity_poly.type
_entity_poly.pdbx_seq_one_letter_code
_entity_poly.pdbx_strand_id
1 'polypeptide(L)'
;MLHINYQINIIYILKMIKYWPNQQGIRLNKTVINIFYCINKKLINNLTNNTKCFLYIDILDSNNKHKIMTIVLQEFKLLLLDLIELNLPLHDILNMKSQIILDLTEQAQKKFITKKELYFNNNQLNPKSYIKNIYLQQNLLIEYILIYFLFGSSFIPYEIFPFNNLYTPQEHVQVLLENFIIQLSNLIIFQVLDPINELTHIQYILQKYKLCNTNYLATRSIAVFKNNLDFQSITEFYLDQPRAIYSSKYKVLLISSQGIITKYIFISRIHDLQKLSKIQLSLLLLLEIQDIIIPKIENSLLITIKIIFYTFINVCGNSLIILIRVLINQIKNNS
;
A
#
# COMPACT_ATOMS: atom_id res chain seq x y z
N MET A 1 8.22 -0.46 24.55
CA MET A 1 8.15 -0.35 23.08
C MET A 1 9.52 -0.03 22.45
N LEU A 2 10.62 -0.63 22.94
CA LEU A 2 11.99 -0.38 22.46
C LEU A 2 12.75 -1.65 22.04
N HIS A 3 12.14 -2.83 22.15
CA HIS A 3 12.82 -4.11 21.89
C HIS A 3 12.61 -4.68 20.47
N ILE A 4 11.78 -4.06 19.63
CA ILE A 4 11.49 -4.57 18.27
C ILE A 4 12.45 -3.98 17.20
N ASN A 5 13.12 -2.86 17.49
CA ASN A 5 14.03 -2.24 16.53
C ASN A 5 15.39 -2.95 16.38
N TYR A 6 15.76 -3.85 17.31
CA TYR A 6 17.07 -4.52 17.25
C TYR A 6 17.11 -5.74 16.31
N GLN A 7 15.98 -6.41 16.07
CA GLN A 7 15.94 -7.58 15.19
C GLN A 7 15.97 -7.24 13.69
N ILE A 8 15.64 -5.99 13.32
CA ILE A 8 15.72 -5.54 11.93
C ILE A 8 17.18 -5.36 11.50
N ASN A 9 18.11 -5.06 12.40
CA ASN A 9 19.51 -4.83 12.04
C ASN A 9 20.31 -6.12 11.74
N ILE A 10 19.94 -7.28 12.28
CA ILE A 10 20.77 -8.49 12.15
C ILE A 10 20.62 -9.15 10.76
N ILE A 11 19.46 -9.02 10.11
CA ILE A 11 19.23 -9.59 8.76
C ILE A 11 19.77 -8.65 7.66
N TYR A 12 19.93 -7.35 7.92
CA TYR A 12 20.48 -6.39 6.95
C TYR A 12 22.00 -6.43 6.81
N ILE A 13 22.74 -7.02 7.75
CA ILE A 13 24.21 -7.00 7.77
C ILE A 13 24.84 -7.95 6.73
N LEU A 14 24.10 -8.91 6.16
CA LEU A 14 24.64 -9.88 5.20
C LEU A 14 24.49 -9.51 3.72
N LYS A 15 23.87 -8.36 3.39
CA LYS A 15 23.72 -7.88 2.02
C LYS A 15 24.29 -6.46 1.94
N MET A 16 25.41 -6.28 1.23
CA MET A 16 25.94 -4.93 0.99
C MET A 16 24.83 -4.03 0.43
N ILE A 17 24.45 -3.02 1.21
CA ILE A 17 23.39 -2.08 0.84
C ILE A 17 23.89 -1.28 -0.35
N LYS A 18 23.20 -1.42 -1.49
CA LYS A 18 23.46 -0.60 -2.67
C LYS A 18 22.70 0.71 -2.54
N TYR A 19 23.40 1.82 -2.74
CA TYR A 19 22.82 3.16 -2.69
C TYR A 19 22.47 3.69 -4.09
N TRP A 20 21.38 4.44 -4.16
CA TRP A 20 20.93 5.14 -5.35
C TRP A 20 21.91 6.28 -5.70
N PRO A 21 22.17 6.56 -6.98
CA PRO A 21 23.05 7.66 -7.35
C PRO A 21 22.44 9.03 -7.02
N ASN A 22 23.31 9.94 -6.57
CA ASN A 22 22.88 11.25 -6.05
C ASN A 22 22.53 12.24 -7.16
N GLN A 23 23.17 12.13 -8.32
CA GLN A 23 23.06 13.09 -9.43
C GLN A 23 22.89 12.39 -10.77
N GLN A 24 22.49 13.16 -11.78
CA GLN A 24 22.44 12.75 -13.17
C GLN A 24 23.79 12.26 -13.67
N GLY A 25 23.77 11.27 -14.57
CA GLY A 25 24.95 10.77 -15.25
C GLY A 25 24.90 9.28 -15.52
N ILE A 26 26.02 8.76 -16.03
CA ILE A 26 26.15 7.36 -16.50
C ILE A 26 25.82 6.37 -15.38
N ARG A 27 26.20 6.67 -14.14
CA ARG A 27 25.91 5.81 -12.97
C ARG A 27 24.41 5.71 -12.71
N LEU A 28 23.67 6.81 -12.76
CA LEU A 28 22.21 6.84 -12.60
C LEU A 28 21.53 6.02 -13.69
N ASN A 29 21.90 6.27 -14.95
CA ASN A 29 21.33 5.55 -16.10
C ASN A 29 21.55 4.04 -15.97
N LYS A 30 22.76 3.61 -15.57
CA LYS A 30 23.07 2.19 -15.34
C LYS A 30 22.24 1.60 -14.19
N THR A 31 22.05 2.32 -13.08
CA THR A 31 21.22 1.83 -11.97
C THR A 31 19.74 1.76 -12.33
N VAL A 32 19.24 2.72 -13.11
CA VAL A 32 17.86 2.74 -13.63
C VAL A 32 17.61 1.51 -14.53
N ILE A 33 18.51 1.24 -15.49
CA ILE A 33 18.43 0.04 -16.35
C ILE A 33 18.40 -1.25 -15.51
N ASN A 34 19.25 -1.34 -14.48
CA ASN A 34 19.28 -2.49 -13.59
C ASN A 34 17.97 -2.68 -12.82
N ILE A 35 17.35 -1.59 -12.32
CA ILE A 35 16.03 -1.68 -11.66
C ILE A 35 14.96 -2.18 -12.64
N PHE A 36 14.90 -1.62 -13.85
CA PHE A 36 13.95 -2.06 -14.88
C PHE A 36 14.12 -3.55 -15.20
N TYR A 37 15.36 -4.03 -15.31
CA TYR A 37 15.65 -5.44 -15.50
C TYR A 37 15.19 -6.32 -14.31
N CYS A 38 15.45 -5.88 -13.08
CA CYS A 38 15.00 -6.58 -11.87
C CYS A 38 13.47 -6.66 -11.79
N ILE A 39 12.76 -5.59 -12.13
CA ILE A 39 11.29 -5.56 -12.10
C ILE A 39 10.71 -6.43 -13.22
N ASN A 40 11.27 -6.38 -14.43
CA ASN A 40 10.88 -7.31 -15.51
C ASN A 40 10.97 -8.77 -15.07
N LYS A 41 12.04 -9.15 -14.36
CA LYS A 41 12.14 -10.51 -13.79
C LYS A 41 11.05 -10.80 -12.77
N LYS A 42 10.72 -9.84 -11.89
CA LYS A 42 9.65 -10.00 -10.90
C LYS A 42 8.27 -10.13 -11.55
N LEU A 43 8.02 -9.43 -12.66
CA LEU A 43 6.76 -9.49 -13.39
C LEU A 43 6.48 -10.87 -14.00
N ILE A 44 7.48 -11.75 -14.13
CA ILE A 44 7.28 -13.15 -14.58
C ILE A 44 6.70 -14.02 -13.45
N ASN A 45 6.92 -13.64 -12.19
CA ASN A 45 6.45 -14.40 -11.04
C ASN A 45 4.93 -14.27 -10.85
N ASN A 46 4.38 -15.06 -9.94
CA ASN A 46 2.98 -15.02 -9.58
C ASN A 46 2.52 -13.59 -9.19
N LEU A 47 1.42 -13.13 -9.81
CA LEU A 47 0.77 -11.84 -9.57
C LEU A 47 -0.59 -11.98 -8.87
N THR A 48 -0.84 -13.11 -8.18
CA THR A 48 -2.02 -13.23 -7.31
C THR A 48 -1.98 -12.17 -6.22
N ASN A 49 -3.14 -11.59 -5.93
CA ASN A 49 -3.25 -10.61 -4.88
C ASN A 49 -3.34 -11.32 -3.52
N ASN A 50 -2.27 -11.24 -2.73
CA ASN A 50 -2.20 -11.77 -1.36
C ASN A 50 -2.35 -10.65 -0.33
N THR A 51 -2.80 -9.48 -0.76
CA THR A 51 -3.12 -8.37 0.14
C THR A 51 -4.51 -8.58 0.75
N LYS A 52 -4.79 -7.88 1.85
CA LYS A 52 -6.13 -7.89 2.48
C LYS A 52 -7.13 -6.97 1.76
N CYS A 53 -6.78 -6.45 0.59
CA CYS A 53 -7.51 -5.39 -0.09
C CYS A 53 -7.80 -5.80 -1.53
N PHE A 54 -8.98 -5.47 -2.01
CA PHE A 54 -9.37 -5.65 -3.40
C PHE A 54 -8.66 -4.63 -4.28
N LEU A 55 -8.18 -5.10 -5.43
CA LEU A 55 -7.63 -4.29 -6.50
C LEU A 55 -8.49 -4.51 -7.75
N TYR A 56 -8.77 -3.47 -8.54
CA TYR A 56 -9.42 -3.57 -9.85
C TYR A 56 -8.74 -4.58 -10.77
N ILE A 57 -7.41 -4.70 -10.73
CA ILE A 57 -6.68 -5.73 -11.48
C ILE A 57 -7.05 -7.17 -11.07
N ASP A 58 -7.71 -7.40 -9.93
CA ASP A 58 -8.08 -8.75 -9.49
C ASP A 58 -9.15 -9.41 -10.34
N ILE A 59 -9.94 -8.62 -11.05
CA ILE A 59 -10.93 -9.13 -11.99
C ILE A 59 -10.27 -9.85 -13.17
N LEU A 60 -9.03 -9.48 -13.49
CA LEU A 60 -8.28 -10.01 -14.62
C LEU A 60 -7.74 -11.42 -14.33
N ASP A 61 -7.60 -12.21 -15.40
CA ASP A 61 -6.81 -13.43 -15.36
C ASP A 61 -5.29 -13.13 -15.22
N SER A 62 -4.49 -14.16 -14.95
CA SER A 62 -3.03 -13.99 -14.77
C SER A 62 -2.37 -13.37 -16.00
N ASN A 63 -2.72 -13.84 -17.21
CA ASN A 63 -2.12 -13.37 -18.45
C ASN A 63 -2.35 -11.88 -18.69
N ASN A 64 -3.57 -11.39 -18.45
CA ASN A 64 -3.89 -9.98 -18.62
C ASN A 64 -3.29 -9.13 -17.50
N LYS A 65 -3.13 -9.64 -16.27
CA LYS A 65 -2.34 -8.96 -15.22
C LYS A 65 -0.88 -8.77 -15.63
N HIS A 66 -0.24 -9.83 -16.16
CA HIS A 66 1.12 -9.73 -16.66
C HIS A 66 1.22 -8.73 -17.82
N LYS A 67 0.29 -8.80 -18.77
CA LYS A 67 0.24 -7.93 -19.94
C LYS A 67 0.13 -6.46 -19.54
N ILE A 68 -0.83 -6.09 -18.69
CA ILE A 68 -1.03 -4.69 -18.31
C ILE A 68 0.16 -4.13 -17.54
N MET A 69 0.72 -4.87 -16.57
CA MET A 69 1.87 -4.40 -15.81
C MET A 69 3.13 -4.24 -16.68
N THR A 70 3.31 -5.13 -17.67
CA THR A 70 4.41 -5.04 -18.64
C THR A 70 4.25 -3.82 -19.54
N ILE A 71 3.03 -3.55 -20.02
CA ILE A 71 2.73 -2.34 -20.80
C ILE A 71 3.02 -1.10 -19.98
N VAL A 72 2.54 -1.03 -18.73
CA VAL A 72 2.79 0.10 -17.84
C VAL A 72 4.28 0.35 -17.62
N LEU A 73 5.06 -0.70 -17.39
CA LEU A 73 6.52 -0.58 -17.24
C LEU A 73 7.18 -0.05 -18.51
N GLN A 74 6.73 -0.51 -19.68
CA GLN A 74 7.27 -0.09 -20.98
C GLN A 74 6.92 1.37 -21.28
N GLU A 75 5.67 1.79 -21.05
CA GLU A 75 5.25 3.18 -21.24
C GLU A 75 6.00 4.11 -20.30
N PHE A 76 6.20 3.70 -19.04
CA PHE A 76 6.99 4.48 -18.10
C PHE A 76 8.45 4.62 -18.55
N LYS A 77 9.05 3.58 -19.13
CA LYS A 77 10.39 3.67 -19.69
C LYS A 77 10.47 4.65 -20.86
N LEU A 78 9.49 4.62 -21.78
CA LEU A 78 9.43 5.56 -22.90
C LEU A 78 9.27 6.99 -22.40
N LEU A 79 8.36 7.21 -21.46
CA LEU A 79 8.15 8.50 -20.82
C LEU A 79 9.43 9.06 -20.19
N LEU A 80 10.22 8.23 -19.51
CA LEU A 80 11.50 8.68 -18.96
C LEU A 80 12.49 9.07 -20.05
N LEU A 81 12.55 8.34 -21.17
CA LEU A 81 13.43 8.67 -22.29
C LEU A 81 13.03 10.01 -22.91
N ASP A 82 11.74 10.22 -23.15
CA ASP A 82 11.21 11.47 -23.69
C ASP A 82 11.52 12.65 -22.75
N LEU A 83 11.33 12.49 -21.44
CA LEU A 83 11.66 13.53 -20.45
C LEU A 83 13.16 13.82 -20.36
N ILE A 84 14.01 12.80 -20.52
CA ILE A 84 15.48 12.98 -20.57
C ILE A 84 15.87 13.76 -21.83
N GLU A 85 15.26 13.46 -22.97
CA GLU A 85 15.52 14.14 -24.24
C GLU A 85 15.07 15.61 -24.20
N LEU A 86 13.91 15.89 -23.59
CA LEU A 86 13.39 17.25 -23.39
C LEU A 86 14.26 18.08 -22.42
N ASN A 87 15.02 17.43 -21.54
CA ASN A 87 15.94 18.05 -20.56
C ASN A 87 15.31 19.22 -19.77
N LEU A 88 14.08 19.01 -19.29
CA LEU A 88 13.32 20.01 -18.53
C LEU A 88 13.87 20.17 -17.11
N PRO A 89 13.82 21.38 -16.53
CA PRO A 89 14.17 21.58 -15.13
C PRO A 89 13.15 20.92 -14.21
N LEU A 90 13.58 20.54 -13.00
CA LEU A 90 12.76 19.83 -12.02
C LEU A 90 11.39 20.49 -11.77
N HIS A 91 11.37 21.81 -11.59
CA HIS A 91 10.15 22.57 -11.33
C HIS A 91 9.08 22.37 -12.41
N ASP A 92 9.47 22.35 -13.68
CA ASP A 92 8.53 22.25 -14.78
C ASP A 92 7.94 20.84 -14.86
N ILE A 93 8.76 19.82 -14.62
CA ILE A 93 8.31 18.42 -14.53
C ILE A 93 7.31 18.24 -13.38
N LEU A 94 7.57 18.85 -12.22
CA LEU A 94 6.66 18.77 -11.08
C LEU A 94 5.34 19.50 -11.32
N ASN A 95 5.35 20.60 -12.07
CA ASN A 95 4.14 21.31 -12.48
C ASN A 95 3.30 20.50 -13.49
N MET A 96 3.96 19.74 -14.36
CA MET A 96 3.30 18.90 -15.37
C MET A 96 2.96 17.49 -14.87
N LYS A 97 3.28 17.14 -13.62
CA LYS A 97 3.17 15.76 -13.10
C LYS A 97 1.79 15.12 -13.25
N SER A 98 0.71 15.90 -13.09
CA SER A 98 -0.65 15.39 -13.26
C SER A 98 -0.95 15.06 -14.72
N GLN A 99 -0.47 15.89 -15.65
CA GLN A 99 -0.62 15.64 -17.08
C GLN A 99 0.20 14.42 -17.51
N ILE A 100 1.43 14.31 -17.01
CA ILE A 100 2.32 13.15 -17.21
C ILE A 100 1.62 11.85 -16.81
N ILE A 101 0.95 11.81 -15.66
CA ILE A 101 0.17 10.63 -15.26
C ILE A 101 -0.97 10.37 -16.24
N LEU A 102 -1.77 11.39 -16.55
CA LEU A 102 -2.93 11.23 -17.44
C LEU A 102 -2.49 10.69 -18.81
N ASP A 103 -1.47 11.28 -19.41
CA ASP A 103 -0.94 10.86 -20.71
C ASP A 103 -0.40 9.43 -20.66
N LEU A 104 0.36 9.09 -19.62
CA LEU A 104 0.89 7.73 -19.44
C LEU A 104 -0.23 6.71 -19.26
N THR A 105 -1.28 7.06 -18.50
CA THR A 105 -2.45 6.19 -18.31
C THR A 105 -3.20 5.97 -19.61
N GLU A 106 -3.43 7.03 -20.39
CA GLU A 106 -4.14 6.97 -21.66
C GLU A 106 -3.36 6.14 -22.70
N GLN A 107 -2.03 6.33 -22.76
CA GLN A 107 -1.16 5.57 -23.65
C GLN A 107 -1.14 4.08 -23.29
N ALA A 108 -0.98 3.76 -22.00
CA ALA A 108 -1.00 2.39 -21.51
C ALA A 108 -2.37 1.72 -21.74
N GLN A 109 -3.47 2.45 -21.50
CA GLN A 109 -4.83 1.98 -21.77
C GLN A 109 -5.04 1.67 -23.26
N LYS A 110 -4.63 2.57 -24.16
CA LYS A 110 -4.71 2.38 -25.63
C LYS A 110 -3.91 1.18 -26.12
N LYS A 111 -2.81 0.83 -25.46
CA LYS A 111 -2.00 -0.36 -25.77
C LYS A 111 -2.58 -1.64 -25.18
N PHE A 112 -3.15 -1.56 -23.98
CA PHE A 112 -3.77 -2.71 -23.33
C PHE A 112 -5.05 -3.14 -24.06
N ILE A 113 -5.88 -2.17 -24.41
CA ILE A 113 -7.13 -2.33 -25.15
C ILE A 113 -6.89 -1.84 -26.58
N THR A 114 -6.68 -2.77 -27.51
CA THR A 114 -6.41 -2.43 -28.92
C THR A 114 -7.51 -1.54 -29.52
N LYS A 115 -7.07 -0.44 -30.14
CA LYS A 115 -7.77 0.75 -30.70
C LYS A 115 -9.14 0.62 -31.38
N LYS A 116 -9.70 -0.56 -31.68
CA LYS A 116 -10.87 -0.68 -32.58
C LYS A 116 -12.23 -0.73 -31.90
N GLU A 117 -12.35 -0.97 -30.59
CA GLU A 117 -13.63 -1.47 -30.07
C GLU A 117 -14.12 -0.88 -28.74
N LEU A 118 -13.49 0.19 -28.24
CA LEU A 118 -14.02 0.93 -27.09
C LEU A 118 -14.01 2.43 -27.42
N TYR A 119 -14.98 2.86 -28.22
CA TYR A 119 -15.48 4.24 -28.17
C TYR A 119 -16.18 4.42 -26.81
N PHE A 120 -15.41 4.52 -25.73
CA PHE A 120 -15.91 5.18 -24.55
C PHE A 120 -15.94 6.65 -24.89
N ASN A 121 -17.13 7.22 -25.02
CA ASN A 121 -17.26 8.66 -25.07
C ASN A 121 -16.54 9.21 -23.84
N ASN A 122 -15.47 9.97 -24.08
CA ASN A 122 -14.77 10.81 -23.11
C ASN A 122 -15.68 11.97 -22.66
N ASN A 123 -16.97 11.71 -22.42
CA ASN A 123 -17.85 12.67 -21.79
C ASN A 123 -17.38 12.74 -20.34
N GLN A 124 -16.55 13.76 -20.09
CA GLN A 124 -16.14 14.30 -18.81
C GLN A 124 -16.48 13.36 -17.66
N LEU A 125 -15.51 12.51 -17.31
CA LEU A 125 -15.48 11.88 -16.00
C LEU A 125 -15.74 13.01 -15.00
N ASN A 126 -16.91 13.03 -14.39
CA ASN A 126 -17.12 13.66 -13.10
C ASN A 126 -16.72 12.59 -12.10
N PRO A 127 -15.40 12.43 -11.79
CA PRO A 127 -15.00 11.44 -10.81
C PRO A 127 -15.78 11.75 -9.54
N LYS A 128 -16.55 10.78 -9.04
CA LYS A 128 -17.11 10.88 -7.70
C LYS A 128 -15.98 11.27 -6.76
N SER A 129 -16.26 12.10 -5.75
CA SER A 129 -15.25 12.75 -4.90
C SER A 129 -14.18 11.80 -4.32
N TYR A 130 -14.49 10.51 -4.14
CA TYR A 130 -13.55 9.48 -3.69
C TYR A 130 -12.53 9.03 -4.77
N ILE A 131 -12.89 9.04 -6.05
CA ILE A 131 -12.01 8.69 -7.19
C ILE A 131 -10.91 9.75 -7.36
N LYS A 132 -11.25 11.02 -7.11
CA LYS A 132 -10.29 12.12 -7.06
C LYS A 132 -9.22 11.87 -5.98
N ASN A 133 -9.55 11.21 -4.87
CA ASN A 133 -8.60 10.89 -3.81
C ASN A 133 -7.65 9.75 -4.20
N ILE A 134 -8.10 8.74 -4.94
CA ILE A 134 -7.24 7.71 -5.51
C ILE A 134 -6.17 8.35 -6.42
N TYR A 135 -6.58 9.28 -7.28
CA TYR A 135 -5.66 10.10 -8.08
C TYR A 135 -4.71 10.97 -7.23
N LEU A 136 -5.22 11.64 -6.19
CA LEU A 136 -4.41 12.49 -5.32
C LEU A 136 -3.36 11.72 -4.52
N GLN A 137 -3.67 10.50 -4.09
CA GLN A 137 -2.73 9.65 -3.36
C GLN A 137 -1.65 9.08 -4.29
N GLN A 138 -2.03 8.71 -5.52
CA GLN A 138 -1.09 8.29 -6.57
C GLN A 138 -0.17 9.42 -7.05
N ASN A 139 -0.67 10.66 -7.08
CA ASN A 139 0.11 11.86 -7.41
C ASN A 139 1.31 12.09 -6.47
N LEU A 140 1.26 11.62 -5.23
CA LEU A 140 2.28 11.94 -4.23
C LEU A 140 3.57 11.12 -4.43
N LEU A 141 3.45 9.85 -4.85
CA LEU A 141 4.61 8.99 -5.06
C LEU A 141 5.27 9.16 -6.43
N ILE A 142 4.52 9.54 -7.47
CA ILE A 142 5.12 9.70 -8.80
C ILE A 142 6.18 10.79 -8.80
N GLU A 143 5.97 11.85 -8.04
CA GLU A 143 6.91 12.97 -7.90
C GLU A 143 8.29 12.44 -7.50
N TYR A 144 8.36 11.62 -6.45
CA TYR A 144 9.63 11.05 -6.00
C TYR A 144 10.22 10.05 -7.00
N ILE A 145 9.38 9.28 -7.68
CA ILE A 145 9.85 8.36 -8.73
C ILE A 145 10.48 9.15 -9.88
N LEU A 146 9.84 10.20 -10.36
CA LEU A 146 10.39 11.05 -11.43
C LEU A 146 11.70 11.70 -10.97
N ILE A 147 11.75 12.24 -9.74
CA ILE A 147 12.98 12.82 -9.18
C ILE A 147 14.11 11.79 -9.14
N TYR A 148 13.86 10.59 -8.58
CA TYR A 148 14.88 9.55 -8.46
C TYR A 148 15.40 9.12 -9.82
N PHE A 149 14.53 8.93 -10.82
CA PHE A 149 14.91 8.40 -12.12
C PHE A 149 15.52 9.46 -13.04
N LEU A 150 15.10 10.72 -12.95
CA LEU A 150 15.57 11.79 -13.84
C LEU A 150 16.72 12.59 -13.26
N PHE A 151 16.76 12.85 -11.95
CA PHE A 151 17.73 13.77 -11.33
C PHE A 151 18.67 13.09 -10.33
N GLY A 152 18.23 12.00 -9.71
CA GLY A 152 18.95 11.30 -8.64
C GLY A 152 18.49 11.71 -7.26
N SER A 153 19.06 11.09 -6.22
CA SER A 153 18.51 11.21 -4.85
C SER A 153 18.79 12.55 -4.18
N SER A 154 19.80 13.32 -4.58
CA SER A 154 20.13 14.61 -3.94
C SER A 154 19.03 15.67 -4.07
N PHE A 155 18.15 15.52 -5.06
CA PHE A 155 17.02 16.42 -5.32
C PHE A 155 15.79 16.11 -4.46
N ILE A 156 15.81 15.02 -3.69
CA ILE A 156 14.75 14.71 -2.73
C ILE A 156 15.00 15.52 -1.45
N PRO A 157 14.01 16.28 -0.96
CA PRO A 157 14.11 16.96 0.33
C PRO A 157 14.37 15.99 1.49
N TYR A 158 15.30 16.37 2.38
CA TYR A 158 15.82 15.52 3.46
C TYR A 158 14.74 15.00 4.42
N GLU A 159 13.66 15.75 4.63
CA GLU A 159 12.64 15.48 5.64
C GLU A 159 11.59 14.44 5.21
N ILE A 160 11.60 14.03 3.94
CA ILE A 160 10.51 13.22 3.37
C ILE A 160 10.63 11.76 3.80
N PHE A 161 11.84 11.22 3.82
CA PHE A 161 12.12 9.82 4.15
C PHE A 161 13.00 9.74 5.41
N PRO A 162 13.02 8.60 6.13
CA PRO A 162 13.72 8.52 7.42
C PRO A 162 15.24 8.36 7.28
N PHE A 163 15.77 8.48 6.06
CA PHE A 163 17.18 8.29 5.73
C PHE A 163 17.70 9.51 4.97
N ASN A 164 19.01 9.72 5.07
CA ASN A 164 19.68 10.79 4.33
C ASN A 164 19.58 10.53 2.82
N ASN A 165 19.21 11.56 2.06
CA ASN A 165 19.03 11.50 0.61
C ASN A 165 20.32 11.11 -0.16
N LEU A 166 21.51 11.35 0.41
CA LEU A 166 22.78 10.90 -0.16
C LEU A 166 23.02 9.39 -0.03
N TYR A 167 22.25 8.73 0.84
CA TYR A 167 22.34 7.30 1.15
C TYR A 167 21.00 6.60 0.93
N THR A 168 20.23 7.03 -0.08
CA THR A 168 18.98 6.38 -0.44
C THR A 168 19.22 4.92 -0.83
N PRO A 169 18.59 3.94 -0.16
CA PRO A 169 18.74 2.54 -0.55
C PRO A 169 18.12 2.27 -1.93
N GLN A 170 18.81 1.54 -2.80
CA GLN A 170 18.27 1.17 -4.12
C GLN A 170 16.97 0.36 -3.99
N GLU A 171 16.85 -0.46 -2.95
CA GLU A 171 15.64 -1.23 -2.66
C GLU A 171 14.43 -0.34 -2.36
N HIS A 172 14.64 0.86 -1.80
CA HIS A 172 13.56 1.83 -1.59
C HIS A 172 13.00 2.33 -2.93
N VAL A 173 13.88 2.72 -3.87
CA VAL A 173 13.47 3.18 -5.20
C VAL A 173 12.76 2.06 -5.97
N GLN A 174 13.24 0.82 -5.84
CA GLN A 174 12.58 -0.34 -6.40
C GLN A 174 11.16 -0.55 -5.82
N VAL A 175 10.99 -0.43 -4.50
CA VAL A 175 9.69 -0.50 -3.82
C VAL A 175 8.71 0.54 -4.36
N LEU A 176 9.18 1.77 -4.60
CA LEU A 176 8.35 2.84 -5.17
C LEU A 176 7.89 2.50 -6.59
N LEU A 177 8.81 2.01 -7.43
CA LEU A 177 8.47 1.66 -8.81
C LEU A 177 7.53 0.45 -8.90
N GLU A 178 7.74 -0.58 -8.07
CA GLU A 178 6.80 -1.72 -7.98
C GLU A 178 5.39 -1.26 -7.60
N ASN A 179 5.28 -0.40 -6.58
CA ASN A 179 4.01 0.17 -6.18
C ASN A 179 3.35 0.98 -7.30
N PHE A 180 4.13 1.81 -8.01
CA PHE A 180 3.64 2.62 -9.11
C PHE A 180 3.05 1.77 -10.24
N ILE A 181 3.74 0.71 -10.66
CA ILE A 181 3.26 -0.18 -11.72
C ILE A 181 1.93 -0.82 -11.33
N ILE A 182 1.81 -1.31 -10.10
CA ILE A 182 0.57 -1.93 -9.62
C ILE A 182 -0.56 -0.90 -9.54
N GLN A 183 -0.29 0.27 -8.95
CA GLN A 183 -1.30 1.32 -8.79
C GLN A 183 -1.80 1.87 -10.12
N LEU A 184 -0.89 2.08 -11.08
CA LEU A 184 -1.27 2.59 -12.39
C LEU A 184 -2.00 1.54 -13.22
N SER A 185 -1.59 0.26 -13.13
CA SER A 185 -2.37 -0.85 -13.71
C SER A 185 -3.79 -0.92 -13.12
N ASN A 186 -3.90 -0.73 -11.80
CA ASN A 186 -5.17 -0.67 -11.10
C ASN A 186 -6.05 0.48 -11.59
N LEU A 187 -5.44 1.65 -11.82
CA LEU A 187 -6.13 2.83 -12.32
C LEU A 187 -6.62 2.65 -13.76
N ILE A 188 -5.84 2.01 -14.64
CA ILE A 188 -6.27 1.74 -16.02
C ILE A 188 -7.51 0.83 -16.02
N ILE A 189 -7.52 -0.24 -15.22
CA ILE A 189 -8.70 -1.12 -15.15
C ILE A 189 -9.89 -0.39 -14.52
N PHE A 190 -9.65 0.44 -13.51
CA PHE A 190 -10.68 1.32 -12.98
C PHE A 190 -11.29 2.21 -14.06
N GLN A 191 -10.48 2.93 -14.86
CA GLN A 191 -10.97 3.78 -15.95
C GLN A 191 -11.79 3.02 -17.02
N VAL A 192 -11.53 1.74 -17.18
CA VAL A 192 -12.24 0.87 -18.14
C VAL A 192 -13.59 0.41 -17.59
N LEU A 193 -13.68 0.13 -16.29
CA LEU A 193 -14.85 -0.50 -15.66
C LEU A 193 -15.81 0.50 -14.99
N ASP A 194 -15.28 1.58 -14.43
CA ASP A 194 -16.06 2.57 -13.70
C ASP A 194 -17.13 3.29 -14.53
N PRO A 195 -16.87 3.75 -15.78
CA PRO A 195 -17.89 4.45 -16.57
C PRO A 195 -19.07 3.57 -16.97
N ILE A 196 -18.95 2.24 -16.82
CA ILE A 196 -20.00 1.30 -17.17
C ILE A 196 -20.93 1.09 -15.96
N ASN A 197 -22.13 1.64 -16.05
CA ASN A 197 -23.17 1.46 -15.04
C ASN A 197 -23.79 0.06 -15.08
N GLU A 198 -23.97 -0.50 -16.29
CA GLU A 198 -24.64 -1.80 -16.48
C GLU A 198 -23.68 -2.98 -16.28
N LEU A 199 -23.95 -3.80 -15.26
CA LEU A 199 -23.16 -5.00 -14.94
C LEU A 199 -23.11 -6.01 -16.08
N THR A 200 -24.19 -6.12 -16.86
CA THR A 200 -24.28 -6.99 -18.05
C THR A 200 -23.31 -6.55 -19.13
N HIS A 201 -23.14 -5.24 -19.33
CA HIS A 201 -22.19 -4.68 -20.28
C HIS A 201 -20.74 -4.91 -19.83
N ILE A 202 -20.46 -4.79 -18.52
CA ILE A 202 -19.14 -5.16 -17.95
C ILE A 202 -18.84 -6.63 -18.23
N GLN A 203 -19.78 -7.52 -17.94
CA GLN A 203 -19.63 -8.96 -18.18
C GLN A 203 -19.35 -9.23 -19.67
N TYR A 204 -20.10 -8.61 -20.57
CA TYR A 204 -19.92 -8.75 -22.01
C TYR A 204 -18.50 -8.36 -22.45
N ILE A 205 -17.98 -7.20 -22.02
CA ILE A 205 -16.61 -6.75 -22.32
C ILE A 205 -15.58 -7.74 -21.80
N LEU A 206 -15.71 -8.15 -20.53
CA LEU A 206 -14.74 -9.06 -19.91
C LEU A 206 -14.69 -10.42 -20.63
N GLN A 207 -15.83 -10.95 -21.07
CA GLN A 207 -15.91 -12.20 -21.81
C GLN A 207 -15.44 -12.05 -23.26
N LYS A 208 -15.89 -11.02 -23.96
CA LYS A 208 -15.55 -10.77 -25.37
C LYS A 208 -14.04 -10.67 -25.57
N TYR A 209 -13.36 -9.93 -24.67
CA TYR A 209 -11.91 -9.74 -24.74
C TYR A 209 -11.12 -10.77 -23.91
N LYS A 210 -11.78 -11.78 -23.33
CA LYS A 210 -11.17 -12.80 -22.47
C LYS A 210 -10.23 -12.18 -21.42
N LEU A 211 -10.73 -11.13 -20.75
CA LEU A 211 -9.96 -10.37 -19.76
C LEU A 211 -10.03 -11.01 -18.37
N CYS A 212 -11.18 -11.61 -18.03
CA CYS A 212 -11.47 -11.99 -16.67
C CYS A 212 -11.12 -13.44 -16.33
N ASN A 213 -10.85 -13.66 -15.04
CA ASN A 213 -10.79 -14.99 -14.46
C ASN A 213 -12.17 -15.66 -14.51
N THR A 214 -12.22 -17.00 -14.54
CA THR A 214 -13.45 -17.80 -14.54
C THR A 214 -14.36 -17.48 -13.35
N ASN A 215 -13.77 -17.06 -12.23
CA ASN A 215 -14.49 -16.61 -11.03
C ASN A 215 -15.41 -15.39 -11.27
N TYR A 216 -15.16 -14.60 -12.31
CA TYR A 216 -15.89 -13.36 -12.62
C TYR A 216 -16.79 -13.48 -13.87
N LEU A 217 -17.15 -14.71 -14.27
CA LEU A 217 -18.01 -14.94 -15.42
C LEU A 217 -19.48 -14.57 -15.16
N ALA A 218 -19.93 -14.61 -13.91
CA ALA A 218 -21.31 -14.33 -13.53
C ALA A 218 -21.51 -12.85 -13.16
N THR A 219 -22.61 -12.24 -13.59
CA THR A 219 -22.99 -10.86 -13.19
C THR A 219 -22.96 -10.64 -11.68
N ARG A 220 -23.44 -11.63 -10.89
CA ARG A 220 -23.42 -11.59 -9.42
C ARG A 220 -22.01 -11.45 -8.86
N SER A 221 -21.03 -12.18 -9.42
CA SER A 221 -19.64 -12.11 -8.96
C SER A 221 -19.00 -10.75 -9.24
N ILE A 222 -19.31 -10.14 -10.39
CA ILE A 222 -18.89 -8.78 -10.76
C ILE A 222 -19.53 -7.74 -9.83
N ALA A 223 -20.82 -7.91 -9.49
CA ALA A 223 -21.52 -7.03 -8.56
C ALA A 223 -20.90 -7.06 -7.15
N VAL A 224 -20.64 -8.26 -6.61
CA VAL A 224 -19.96 -8.43 -5.31
C VAL A 224 -18.58 -7.78 -5.33
N PHE A 225 -17.83 -7.95 -6.41
CA PHE A 225 -16.52 -7.34 -6.59
C PHE A 225 -16.57 -5.80 -6.57
N LYS A 226 -17.46 -5.18 -7.37
CA LYS A 226 -17.63 -3.72 -7.36
C LYS A 226 -18.06 -3.21 -5.98
N ASN A 227 -19.03 -3.86 -5.34
CA ASN A 227 -19.51 -3.46 -4.02
C ASN A 227 -18.40 -3.49 -2.96
N ASN A 228 -17.54 -4.53 -3.00
CA ASN A 228 -16.40 -4.62 -2.10
C ASN A 228 -15.37 -3.51 -2.34
N LEU A 229 -15.10 -3.17 -3.60
CA LEU A 229 -14.21 -2.05 -3.96
C LEU A 229 -14.78 -0.70 -3.50
N ASP A 230 -16.07 -0.46 -3.72
CA ASP A 230 -16.75 0.77 -3.30
C ASP A 230 -16.73 0.90 -1.78
N PHE A 231 -17.08 -0.17 -1.05
CA PHE A 231 -17.02 -0.17 0.42
C PHE A 231 -15.58 0.05 0.92
N GLN A 232 -14.59 -0.63 0.34
CA GLN A 232 -13.19 -0.44 0.68
C GLN A 232 -12.74 1.01 0.43
N SER A 233 -13.18 1.65 -0.66
CA SER A 233 -12.81 3.04 -0.94
C SER A 233 -13.32 4.01 0.13
N ILE A 234 -14.52 3.75 0.67
CA ILE A 234 -15.12 4.54 1.75
C ILE A 234 -14.32 4.33 3.04
N THR A 235 -14.01 3.08 3.39
CA THR A 235 -13.22 2.77 4.58
C THR A 235 -11.81 3.34 4.48
N GLU A 236 -11.18 3.24 3.31
CA GLU A 236 -9.85 3.79 3.06
C GLU A 236 -9.84 5.30 3.21
N PHE A 237 -10.84 6.00 2.66
CA PHE A 237 -10.93 7.46 2.75
C PHE A 237 -11.18 7.97 4.18
N TYR A 238 -12.12 7.38 4.92
CA TYR A 238 -12.51 7.91 6.22
C TYR A 238 -11.67 7.38 7.38
N LEU A 239 -11.12 6.17 7.30
CA LEU A 239 -10.43 5.52 8.42
C LEU A 239 -8.94 5.30 8.14
N ASP A 240 -8.60 4.58 7.07
CA ASP A 240 -7.21 4.14 6.87
C ASP A 240 -6.30 5.30 6.44
N GLN A 241 -6.75 6.18 5.54
CA GLN A 241 -5.97 7.31 5.04
C GLN A 241 -5.62 8.31 6.15
N PRO A 242 -6.57 8.80 6.97
CA PRO A 242 -6.25 9.70 8.08
C PRO A 242 -5.28 9.05 9.08
N ARG A 243 -5.51 7.79 9.44
CA ARG A 243 -4.63 7.02 10.33
C ARG A 243 -3.22 6.86 9.76
N ALA A 244 -3.11 6.60 8.46
CA ALA A 244 -1.83 6.49 7.77
C ALA A 244 -1.08 7.83 7.74
N ILE A 245 -1.78 8.94 7.46
CA ILE A 245 -1.21 10.29 7.51
C ILE A 245 -0.70 10.62 8.91
N TYR A 246 -1.53 10.42 9.94
CA TYR A 246 -1.17 10.69 11.32
C TYR A 246 0.04 9.88 11.79
N SER A 247 0.11 8.60 11.41
CA SER A 247 1.24 7.73 11.74
C SER A 247 2.47 7.89 10.81
N SER A 248 2.45 8.84 9.88
CA SER A 248 3.50 9.04 8.86
C SER A 248 3.87 7.77 8.10
N LYS A 249 2.86 6.94 7.82
CA LYS A 249 2.97 5.68 7.09
C LYS A 249 2.30 5.81 5.73
N TYR A 250 2.91 5.16 4.74
CA TYR A 250 2.32 4.99 3.42
C TYR A 250 2.31 3.52 3.05
N LYS A 251 1.13 3.05 2.65
CA LYS A 251 0.90 1.67 2.21
C LYS A 251 1.37 1.52 0.77
N VAL A 252 2.35 0.65 0.56
CA VAL A 252 2.88 0.30 -0.77
C VAL A 252 2.55 -1.14 -1.12
N LEU A 253 2.32 -1.38 -2.41
CA LEU A 253 2.12 -2.69 -3.01
C LEU A 253 3.43 -3.17 -3.62
N LEU A 254 3.79 -4.43 -3.39
CA LEU A 254 5.06 -5.02 -3.85
C LEU A 254 4.85 -6.32 -4.59
N ILE A 255 5.72 -6.59 -5.54
CA ILE A 255 5.73 -7.84 -6.31
C ILE A 255 6.72 -8.79 -5.62
N SER A 256 6.18 -9.83 -5.00
CA SER A 256 6.95 -10.88 -4.32
C SER A 256 6.87 -12.20 -5.10
N SER A 257 7.66 -13.20 -4.70
CA SER A 257 7.56 -14.54 -5.28
C SER A 257 6.20 -15.21 -5.02
N GLN A 258 5.50 -14.81 -3.95
CA GLN A 258 4.22 -15.40 -3.55
C GLN A 258 3.02 -14.69 -4.20
N GLY A 259 3.20 -13.51 -4.80
CA GLY A 259 2.11 -12.64 -5.22
C GLY A 259 2.36 -11.18 -4.90
N ILE A 260 1.31 -10.37 -5.06
CA ILE A 260 1.27 -8.97 -4.63
C ILE A 260 1.07 -8.92 -3.12
N ILE A 261 1.95 -8.24 -2.41
CA ILE A 261 1.90 -8.07 -0.95
C ILE A 261 1.86 -6.58 -0.57
N THR A 262 1.42 -6.30 0.65
CA THR A 262 1.42 -4.93 1.20
C THR A 262 2.59 -4.74 2.16
N LYS A 263 3.21 -3.56 2.10
CA LYS A 263 4.20 -3.10 3.08
C LYS A 263 3.90 -1.64 3.43
N TYR A 264 4.37 -1.21 4.60
CA TYR A 264 4.35 0.20 4.97
C TYR A 264 5.76 0.79 4.86
N ILE A 265 5.86 1.96 4.24
CA ILE A 265 7.05 2.80 4.27
C ILE A 265 6.77 4.04 5.11
N PHE A 266 7.80 4.56 5.74
CA PHE A 266 7.72 5.87 6.39
C PHE A 266 7.82 6.95 5.32
N ILE A 267 6.94 7.94 5.40
CA ILE A 267 7.03 9.17 4.62
C ILE A 267 6.46 10.33 5.45
N SER A 268 7.13 11.47 5.45
CA SER A 268 6.62 12.67 6.11
C SER A 268 5.39 13.20 5.37
N ARG A 269 4.28 13.34 6.09
CA ARG A 269 2.96 13.76 5.52
C ARG A 269 2.34 14.91 6.30
N ILE A 270 3.18 15.75 6.90
CA ILE A 270 2.72 16.87 7.73
C ILE A 270 1.78 17.80 6.94
N HIS A 271 2.11 18.09 5.68
CA HIS A 271 1.27 18.91 4.80
C HIS A 271 -0.07 18.25 4.43
N ASP A 272 -0.17 16.91 4.47
CA ASP A 272 -1.42 16.21 4.18
C ASP A 272 -2.39 16.26 5.36
N LEU A 273 -1.91 16.43 6.60
CA LEU A 273 -2.77 16.63 7.77
C LEU A 273 -3.68 17.85 7.59
N GLN A 274 -3.15 18.93 7.02
CA GLN A 274 -3.90 20.15 6.76
C GLN A 274 -4.99 19.98 5.67
N LYS A 275 -4.88 18.95 4.83
CA LYS A 275 -5.84 18.64 3.75
C LYS A 275 -6.97 17.72 4.20
N LEU A 276 -6.94 17.24 5.45
CA LEU A 276 -7.97 16.35 5.97
C LEU A 276 -9.29 17.11 6.17
N SER A 277 -10.39 16.45 5.84
CA SER A 277 -11.74 16.96 6.09
C SER A 277 -12.05 17.00 7.58
N LYS A 278 -13.02 17.85 7.99
CA LYS A 278 -13.47 17.95 9.38
C LYS A 278 -13.91 16.60 9.98
N ILE A 279 -14.53 15.74 9.18
CA ILE A 279 -14.97 14.40 9.58
C ILE A 279 -13.77 13.47 9.84
N GLN A 280 -12.75 13.53 8.97
CA GLN A 280 -11.52 12.76 9.15
C GLN A 280 -10.75 13.22 10.39
N LEU A 281 -10.73 14.53 10.66
CA LEU A 281 -10.11 15.10 11.86
C LEU A 281 -10.85 14.67 13.13
N SER A 282 -12.19 14.65 13.14
CA SER A 282 -12.95 14.15 14.29
C SER A 282 -12.71 12.66 14.56
N LEU A 283 -12.56 11.86 13.50
CA LEU A 283 -12.21 10.44 13.63
C LEU A 283 -10.79 10.25 14.19
N LEU A 284 -9.84 11.09 13.76
CA LEU A 284 -8.48 11.09 14.32
C LEU A 284 -8.48 11.45 15.82
N LEU A 285 -9.24 12.46 16.22
CA LEU A 285 -9.38 12.80 17.64
C LEU A 285 -9.95 11.64 18.45
N LEU A 286 -10.92 10.90 17.89
CA LEU A 286 -11.44 9.70 18.55
C LEU A 286 -10.37 8.61 18.70
N LEU A 287 -9.52 8.42 17.70
CA LEU A 287 -8.38 7.50 17.76
C LEU A 287 -7.35 7.94 18.82
N GLU A 288 -7.06 9.24 18.94
CA GLU A 288 -6.17 9.77 19.98
C GLU A 288 -6.76 9.57 21.38
N ILE A 289 -8.06 9.82 21.56
CA ILE A 289 -8.76 9.55 22.82
C ILE A 289 -8.69 8.05 23.16
N GLN A 290 -8.90 7.19 22.17
CA GLN A 290 -8.79 5.74 22.32
C GLN A 290 -7.36 5.37 22.76
N ASP A 291 -6.33 5.90 22.13
CA ASP A 291 -4.92 5.63 22.46
C ASP A 291 -4.54 6.09 23.88
N ILE A 292 -5.22 7.12 24.41
CA ILE A 292 -5.03 7.58 25.81
C ILE A 292 -5.80 6.72 26.81
N ILE A 293 -7.01 6.28 26.45
CA ILE A 293 -7.93 5.58 27.35
C ILE A 293 -7.59 4.08 27.45
N ILE A 294 -7.34 3.40 26.33
CA ILE A 294 -7.14 1.93 26.31
C ILE A 294 -6.00 1.50 27.25
N PRO A 295 -4.80 2.10 27.22
CA PRO A 295 -3.71 1.66 28.10
C PRO A 295 -4.04 1.82 29.60
N LYS A 296 -4.84 2.84 29.94
CA LYS A 296 -5.29 3.06 31.33
C LYS A 296 -6.28 2.00 31.77
N ILE A 297 -7.24 1.66 30.90
CA ILE A 297 -8.21 0.59 31.16
C ILE A 297 -7.49 -0.76 31.28
N GLU A 298 -6.60 -1.10 30.34
CA GLU A 298 -5.82 -2.35 30.37
C GLU A 298 -4.99 -2.46 31.65
N ASN A 299 -4.28 -1.40 32.05
CA ASN A 299 -3.53 -1.40 33.30
C ASN A 299 -4.42 -1.58 34.53
N SER A 300 -5.59 -0.93 34.56
CA SER A 300 -6.54 -1.09 35.66
C SER A 300 -7.08 -2.51 35.76
N LEU A 301 -7.41 -3.14 34.62
CA LEU A 301 -7.86 -4.53 34.53
C LEU A 301 -6.76 -5.51 34.94
N LEU A 302 -5.50 -5.27 34.52
CA LEU A 302 -4.38 -6.10 34.94
C LEU A 302 -4.15 -6.05 36.45
N ILE A 303 -4.32 -4.88 37.08
CA ILE A 303 -4.22 -4.73 38.54
C ILE A 303 -5.37 -5.48 39.24
N THR A 304 -6.61 -5.31 38.79
CA THR A 304 -7.75 -6.00 39.41
C THR A 304 -7.61 -7.51 39.29
N ILE A 305 -7.20 -8.02 38.12
CA ILE A 305 -6.92 -9.44 37.90
C ILE A 305 -5.83 -9.94 38.85
N LYS A 306 -4.73 -9.20 39.04
CA LYS A 306 -3.66 -9.56 39.98
C LYS A 306 -4.16 -9.64 41.43
N ILE A 307 -5.00 -8.69 41.86
CA ILE A 307 -5.59 -8.70 43.20
C ILE A 307 -6.49 -9.93 43.37
N ILE A 308 -7.35 -10.22 42.39
CA ILE A 308 -8.22 -11.40 42.40
C ILE A 308 -7.38 -12.68 42.50
N PHE A 309 -6.37 -12.86 41.65
CA PHE A 309 -5.49 -14.03 41.72
C PHE A 309 -4.74 -14.14 43.05
N TYR A 310 -4.22 -13.03 43.58
CA TYR A 310 -3.55 -13.01 44.88
C TYR A 310 -4.49 -13.46 46.00
N THR A 311 -5.71 -12.92 46.05
CA THR A 311 -6.71 -13.33 47.05
C THR A 311 -7.10 -14.80 46.88
N PHE A 312 -7.28 -15.27 45.65
CA PHE A 312 -7.60 -16.67 45.35
C PHE A 312 -6.50 -17.62 45.81
N ILE A 313 -5.24 -17.34 45.45
CA ILE A 313 -4.08 -18.14 45.87
C ILE A 313 -3.96 -18.15 47.39
N ASN A 314 -4.13 -17.00 48.06
CA ASN A 314 -4.02 -16.92 49.51
C ASN A 314 -5.16 -17.69 50.22
N VAL A 315 -6.39 -17.60 49.73
CA VAL A 315 -7.54 -18.36 50.29
C VAL A 315 -7.36 -19.86 50.09
N CYS A 316 -6.98 -20.30 48.89
CA CYS A 316 -6.70 -21.71 48.60
C CYS A 316 -5.49 -22.25 49.39
N GLY A 317 -4.42 -21.46 49.52
CA GLY A 317 -3.24 -21.84 50.30
C GLY A 317 -3.57 -21.99 51.78
N ASN A 318 -4.28 -21.01 52.35
CA ASN A 318 -4.69 -21.07 53.76
C ASN A 318 -5.69 -22.20 54.03
N SER A 319 -6.63 -22.48 53.12
CA SER A 319 -7.56 -23.59 53.29
C SER A 319 -6.84 -24.95 53.25
N LEU A 320 -5.85 -25.13 52.37
CA LEU A 320 -5.00 -26.33 52.35
C LEU A 320 -4.19 -26.49 53.65
N ILE A 321 -3.61 -25.41 54.18
CA ILE A 321 -2.88 -25.44 55.45
C ILE A 321 -3.80 -25.86 56.60
N ILE A 322 -5.03 -25.34 56.65
CA ILE A 322 -6.03 -25.72 57.66
C ILE A 322 -6.37 -27.21 57.55
N LEU A 323 -6.61 -27.72 56.34
CA LEU A 323 -6.88 -29.15 56.11
C LEU A 323 -5.72 -30.04 56.60
N ILE A 324 -4.47 -29.67 56.27
CA ILE A 324 -3.28 -30.39 56.74
C ILE A 324 -3.20 -30.38 58.28
N ARG A 325 -3.46 -29.22 58.93
CA ARG A 325 -3.47 -29.14 60.40
C ARG A 325 -4.52 -30.02 61.04
N VAL A 326 -5.73 -30.09 60.46
CA VAL A 326 -6.80 -30.96 60.96
C VAL A 326 -6.40 -32.43 60.86
N LEU A 327 -5.82 -32.85 59.72
CA LEU A 327 -5.34 -34.22 59.53
C LEU A 327 -4.24 -34.60 60.54
N ILE A 328 -3.26 -33.71 60.75
CA ILE A 328 -2.18 -33.95 61.72
C ILE A 328 -2.74 -34.07 63.15
N ASN A 329 -3.67 -33.19 63.54
CA ASN A 329 -4.28 -33.26 64.86
C ASN A 329 -5.11 -34.53 65.06
N GLN A 330 -5.80 -35.02 64.02
CA GLN A 330 -6.51 -36.30 64.08
C GLN A 330 -5.56 -37.49 64.26
N ILE A 331 -4.42 -37.50 63.56
CA ILE A 331 -3.40 -38.54 63.74
C ILE A 331 -2.84 -38.50 65.16
N LYS A 332 -2.56 -37.30 65.70
CA LYS A 332 -1.99 -37.12 67.04
C LYS A 332 -2.95 -37.46 68.18
N ASN A 333 -4.26 -37.33 67.98
CA ASN A 333 -5.26 -37.74 68.97
C ASN A 333 -5.57 -39.25 68.96
N ASN A 334 -5.18 -39.95 67.90
CA ASN A 334 -5.38 -41.40 67.73
C ASN A 334 -4.11 -42.23 68.05
N SER A 335 -3.02 -41.57 68.47
CA SER A 335 -1.78 -42.16 69.01
C SER A 335 -1.65 -41.85 70.48
#